data_AF-A0A9X9R0S4-F1
#
_entry.id   AF-A0A9X9R0S4-F1
#
_cell.length_a   1.000
_cell.length_b   1.000
_cell.length_c   1.000
_cell.angle_alpha   90.00
_cell.angle_beta   90.00
_cell.angle_gamma   90.00
#
_symmetry.space_group_name_H-M   'P 1'
#
loop_
_entity.id
_entity.type
_entity.pdbx_description
1 polymer ?
#
loop_
_entity_poly.entity_id
_entity_poly.type
_entity_poly.pdbx_seq_one_letter_code
_entity_poly.pdbx_strand_id
1 'polypeptide(L)' 'MNMSNINSTRKSSYSHLSATERGEIAAYLKMREQPVDIARLLGCHCSTICREIKRCSVEQVKDKNGKQTFFNAYFADSG' A
#
# COMPACT_ATOMS: atom_id res chain seq x y z
N MET A 1 25.86 -27.99 21.11
CA MET A 1 24.42 -27.75 20.87
C MET A 1 24.29 -27.27 19.44
N ASN A 2 23.72 -28.09 18.56
CA ASN A 2 23.70 -27.83 17.12
C ASN A 2 22.48 -26.96 16.79
N MET A 3 22.69 -25.68 16.48
CA MET A 3 21.61 -24.73 16.18
C MET A 3 21.19 -24.91 14.72
N SER A 4 20.14 -25.69 14.47
CA SER A 4 19.57 -25.86 13.13
C SER A 4 18.88 -24.55 12.71
N ASN A 5 19.50 -23.81 11.78
CA ASN A 5 18.91 -22.60 11.21
C ASN A 5 17.83 -22.99 10.20
N ILE A 6 16.58 -23.08 10.67
CA ILE A 6 15.39 -23.35 9.85
C ILE A 6 14.99 -22.05 9.13
N ASN A 7 15.67 -21.77 8.02
CA ASN A 7 15.32 -20.67 7.13
C ASN A 7 14.03 -21.07 6.40
N SER A 8 12.87 -20.78 7.00
CA SER A 8 11.56 -21.00 6.36
C SER A 8 11.42 -20.06 5.16
N THR A 9 11.86 -20.50 3.99
CA THR A 9 11.53 -19.86 2.72
C THR A 9 10.11 -20.28 2.35
N ARG A 10 9.11 -19.76 3.07
CA ARG A 10 7.72 -19.83 2.61
C ARG A 10 7.73 -19.21 1.21
N LYS A 11 7.50 -20.04 0.19
CA LYS A 11 7.22 -19.58 -1.17
C LYS A 11 5.89 -18.83 -1.11
N SER A 12 5.94 -17.55 -0.76
CA SER A 12 4.89 -16.61 -1.13
C SER A 12 4.77 -16.73 -2.63
N SER A 13 3.65 -17.24 -3.15
CA SER A 13 3.33 -17.01 -4.55
C SER A 13 3.40 -15.51 -4.75
N TYR A 14 4.24 -15.06 -5.68
CA TYR A 14 4.29 -13.66 -6.05
C TYR A 14 2.99 -13.36 -6.79
N SER A 15 1.99 -12.86 -6.06
CA SER A 15 0.75 -12.38 -6.61
C SER A 15 0.78 -10.85 -6.61
N HIS A 16 0.47 -10.26 -7.76
CA HIS A 16 0.16 -8.84 -7.83
C HIS A 16 -1.16 -8.59 -7.09
N LEU A 17 -1.28 -7.39 -6.52
CA LEU A 17 -2.58 -6.93 -6.02
C LEU A 17 -3.55 -6.87 -7.20
N SER A 18 -4.71 -7.48 -7.02
CA SER A 18 -5.84 -7.38 -7.94
C SER A 18 -6.39 -5.96 -7.98
N ALA A 19 -7.14 -5.63 -9.03
CA ALA A 19 -7.83 -4.34 -9.13
C ALA A 19 -8.77 -4.11 -7.93
N THR A 20 -9.41 -5.16 -7.41
CA THR A 20 -10.25 -5.10 -6.22
C THR A 20 -9.44 -4.73 -4.97
N GLU A 21 -8.33 -5.42 -4.70
CA GLU A 21 -7.47 -5.10 -3.55
C GLU A 21 -6.91 -3.66 -3.66
N ARG A 22 -6.53 -3.21 -4.86
CA ARG A 22 -6.10 -1.82 -5.09
C ARG A 22 -7.22 -0.81 -4.82
N GLY A 23 -8.46 -1.14 -5.19
CA GLY A 23 -9.65 -0.36 -4.86
C GLY A 23 -9.92 -0.29 -3.36
N GLU A 24 -9.75 -1.39 -2.65
CA GLU A 24 -9.87 -1.46 -1.18
C GLU A 24 -8.78 -0.60 -0.50
N ILE A 25 -7.53 -0.67 -0.97
CA ILE A 25 -6.45 0.21 -0.48
C ILE A 25 -6.84 1.69 -0.65
N ALA A 26 -7.37 2.08 -1.80
CA ALA A 26 -7.82 3.45 -2.05
C ALA A 26 -8.93 3.88 -1.07
N ALA A 27 -9.89 3.00 -0.79
CA ALA A 27 -10.96 3.26 0.17
C ALA A 27 -10.42 3.45 1.60
N TYR A 28 -9.54 2.55 2.07
CA TYR A 28 -8.95 2.64 3.41
C TYR A 28 -8.06 3.87 3.58
N LEU A 29 -7.29 4.24 2.57
CA LEU A 29 -6.49 5.47 2.60
C LEU A 29 -7.37 6.73 2.71
N LYS A 30 -8.52 6.73 2.04
CA LYS A 30 -9.51 7.82 2.17
C LYS A 30 -10.10 7.89 3.58
N MET A 31 -10.22 6.75 4.26
CA MET A 31 -10.60 6.64 5.68
C MET A 31 -9.47 6.96 6.66
N ARG A 32 -8.26 7.32 6.18
CA ARG A 32 -7.05 7.62 6.97
C ARG A 32 -6.47 6.43 7.74
N GLU A 33 -6.73 5.21 7.27
CA GLU A 33 -6.12 4.01 7.83
C GLU A 33 -4.61 3.94 7.57
N GLN A 34 -3.87 3.36 8.52
CA GLN A 34 -2.43 3.19 8.37
C GLN A 34 -2.11 2.02 7.44
N PRO A 35 -1.04 2.08 6.62
CA PRO A 35 -0.65 0.99 5.72
C PRO A 35 -0.49 -0.38 6.39
N VAL A 36 -0.09 -0.39 7.67
CA VAL A 36 0.04 -1.62 8.45
C VAL A 36 -1.32 -2.26 8.72
N ASP A 37 -2.34 -1.47 9.04
CA ASP A 37 -3.69 -1.95 9.31
C ASP A 37 -4.36 -2.40 8.02
N ILE A 38 -4.17 -1.66 6.92
CA ILE A 38 -4.58 -2.07 5.57
C ILE A 38 -3.96 -3.43 5.22
N ALA A 39 -2.67 -3.63 5.49
CA ALA A 39 -2.00 -4.91 5.22
C ALA A 39 -2.60 -6.07 6.01
N ARG A 40 -2.97 -5.85 7.29
CA ARG A 40 -3.64 -6.85 8.11
C ARG A 40 -5.03 -7.19 7.58
N LEU A 41 -5.80 -6.18 7.17
CA LEU A 41 -7.15 -6.35 6.62
C LEU A 41 -7.13 -7.16 5.31
N LEU A 42 -6.17 -6.85 4.43
CA LEU A 42 -6.02 -7.52 3.14
C LEU A 42 -5.22 -8.84 3.22
N GLY A 43 -4.73 -9.22 4.40
CA GLY A 43 -3.93 -10.44 4.57
C GLY A 43 -2.60 -10.44 3.79
N CYS A 44 -2.07 -9.26 3.47
CA CYS A 44 -0.83 -9.12 2.70
C CYS A 44 0.31 -8.55 3.56
N HIS A 45 1.53 -8.62 3.03
CA HIS A 45 2.69 -8.11 3.76
C HIS A 45 2.72 -6.57 3.75
N CYS A 46 3.08 -5.95 4.87
CA CYS A 46 3.17 -4.48 4.98
C CYS A 46 4.06 -3.85 3.91
N SER A 47 5.17 -4.50 3.55
CA SER A 47 6.04 -4.00 2.46
C SER A 47 5.36 -3.99 1.09
N THR A 48 4.38 -4.86 0.85
CA THR A 48 3.58 -4.86 -0.39
C THR A 48 2.75 -3.59 -0.45
N ILE A 49 1.96 -3.29 0.59
CA ILE A 49 1.14 -2.07 0.67
C ILE A 49 2.02 -0.81 0.61
N CYS A 50 3.11 -0.76 1.37
CA CYS A 50 4.00 0.41 1.37
C CYS A 50 4.63 0.66 -0.02
N ARG A 51 5.03 -0.38 -0.74
CA ARG A 51 5.59 -0.24 -2.09
C ARG A 51 4.51 0.15 -3.10
N GLU A 52 3.33 -0.43 -2.98
CA GLU A 52 2.18 -0.10 -3.82
C GLU A 52 1.83 1.38 -3.70
N ILE A 53 1.63 1.86 -2.46
CA ILE A 53 1.32 3.27 -2.19
C ILE A 53 2.41 4.18 -2.75
N LYS A 54 3.68 3.86 -2.53
CA LYS A 54 4.80 4.68 -3.04
C LYS A 54 4.83 4.76 -4.56
N ARG A 55 4.52 3.68 -5.29
CA ARG A 55 4.52 3.67 -6.75
C ARG A 55 3.31 4.38 -7.34
N CYS A 56 2.15 4.20 -6.72
CA CYS A 56 0.87 4.67 -7.24
C CYS A 56 0.42 6.01 -6.61
N SER A 57 1.27 6.65 -5.80
CA SER A 57 1.01 7.99 -5.28
C SER A 57 1.70 9.03 -6.13
N VAL A 58 0.96 10.07 -6.52
CA VAL A 58 1.47 11.21 -7.27
C VAL A 58 1.22 12.48 -6.48
N GLU A 59 2.17 13.40 -6.50
CA GLU A 59 2.01 14.72 -5.91
C GLU A 59 0.97 15.52 -6.71
N GLN A 60 -0.05 16.01 -6.03
CA GLN A 60 -1.15 16.77 -6.60
C GLN A 60 -1.25 18.13 -5.93
N VAL A 61 -1.66 19.12 -6.71
CA VAL A 61 -1.97 20.48 -6.24
C VAL A 61 -3.47 20.63 -6.10
N LYS A 62 -3.89 21.15 -4.95
CA LYS A 62 -5.26 21.63 -4.74
C LYS A 62 -5.22 23.09 -4.31
N ASP A 63 -5.90 23.93 -5.08
CA ASP A 63 -6.20 25.29 -4.65
C ASP A 63 -7.27 25.25 -3.54
N LYS A 64 -6.98 25.90 -2.42
CA LYS A 64 -7.95 26.18 -1.37
C LYS A 64 -7.86 27.67 -1.05
N ASN A 65 -8.89 28.43 -1.41
CA ASN A 65 -9.01 29.86 -1.15
C ASN A 65 -7.83 30.69 -1.71
N GLY A 66 -7.34 30.37 -2.91
CA GLY A 66 -6.21 31.05 -3.55
C GLY A 66 -4.85 30.62 -3.03
N LYS A 67 -4.78 29.62 -2.15
CA LYS A 67 -3.55 28.99 -1.69
C LYS A 67 -3.41 27.59 -2.27
N GLN A 68 -2.30 27.35 -2.96
CA GLN A 68 -1.93 26.03 -3.43
C GLN A 68 -1.51 25.15 -2.25
N THR A 69 -2.11 23.96 -2.16
CA THR A 69 -1.76 22.93 -1.18
C THR A 69 -1.32 21.68 -1.93
N PHE A 70 -0.12 21.21 -1.61
CA PHE A 70 0.47 20.01 -2.18
C PHE A 70 0.13 18.81 -1.31
N PHE A 71 -0.26 17.70 -1.93
CA PHE A 71 -0.54 16.45 -1.23
C PHE A 71 -0.32 15.26 -2.15
N ASN A 72 0.06 14.12 -1.57
CA ASN A 72 0.15 12.87 -2.32
C ASN A 72 -1.24 12.25 -2.44
N ALA A 73 -1.66 11.99 -3.68
CA ALA A 73 -2.89 11.28 -4.00
C ALA A 73 -2.54 9.88 -4.52
N TYR A 74 -3.15 8.86 -3.92
CA TYR A 74 -3.04 7.48 -4.38
C TYR A 74 -4.05 7.21 -5.50
N PHE A 75 -3.61 6.56 -6.56
CA PHE A 75 -4.43 6.17 -7.71
C PHE A 75 -4.30 4.67 -7.95
N ALA A 76 -5.40 3.92 -7.76
CA ALA A 76 -5.41 2.46 -7.89
C ALA A 76 -5.01 1.96 -9.29
N ASP A 77 -5.18 2.78 -10.33
CA ASP A 77 -4.92 2.41 -11.73
C ASP A 77 -3.51 2.77 -12.21
N SER A 78 -2.66 3.35 -11.35
CA SER A 78 -1.35 3.89 -11.74
C SER A 78 -0.18 2.91 -11.68
N GLY A 79 -0.44 1.59 -11.65
CA GLY A 79 0.60 0.56 -11.42
C GLY A 79 0.51 -0.66 -12.31
#